data_AF-A0A7C7ECR2-F1
#
_entry.id   AF-A0A7C7ECR2-F1
#
_cell.length_a   1.000
_cell.length_b   1.000
_cell.length_c   1.000
_cell.angle_alpha   90.00
_cell.angle_beta   90.00
_cell.angle_gamma   90.00
#
_symmetry.space_group_name_H-M   'P 1'
#
loop_
_entity.id
_entity.type
_entity.pdbx_description
1 polymer ?
#
loop_
_entity_poly.entity_id
_entity_poly.type
_entity_poly.pdbx_seq_one_letter_code
_entity_poly.pdbx_strand_id
1 'polypeptide(L)'
;YIETTKPLVIVTGPGPGSGKLATCLSQLYHDNKRGIKSGYAKFETFPIWNIPLKHPVNVAYEAATADLKDLNIIDPFHLETYGKTAVNYNRDVEIFPVLKRILERVSSGESIYKSPTDMGVNRAGFGIIDDEVVREAAKQEIIRRYFWYKADYAKGIADKDAYTRVEVLMEGFKLVPEDRRVVIPAREVRNGKPGIGKDNKCGAAIELKNGVIATGKRSVLMNATSSVILNAIKIVSGIPDNIHLLSPNVIESIQGLKKDILNEKNIRLNLEETMIALGISATTNPTAQLALSSLKELYGCEMHSTHILSSTDESVLHKLGINVTCDPNFPSEDLYIG
;
A
#
# COMPACT_ATOMS: atom_id res chain seq x y z
N TYR A 1 -11.46 -33.40 15.08
CA TYR A 1 -11.54 -32.63 16.34
C TYR A 1 -10.14 -32.30 16.84
N ILE A 2 -9.94 -31.07 17.26
CA ILE A 2 -8.71 -30.54 17.85
C ILE A 2 -9.03 -30.27 19.33
N GLU A 3 -8.26 -30.85 20.23
CA GLU A 3 -8.40 -30.57 21.66
C GLU A 3 -7.86 -29.19 21.98
N THR A 4 -8.71 -28.33 22.54
CA THR A 4 -8.35 -26.95 22.92
C THR A 4 -8.44 -26.80 24.42
N THR A 5 -7.51 -26.03 25.01
CA THR A 5 -7.41 -25.85 26.47
C THR A 5 -7.90 -24.49 26.94
N LYS A 6 -8.02 -23.52 26.02
CA LYS A 6 -8.48 -22.16 26.29
C LYS A 6 -9.91 -21.98 25.76
N PRO A 7 -10.75 -21.18 26.43
CA PRO A 7 -12.15 -20.98 26.02
C PRO A 7 -12.28 -20.10 24.77
N LEU A 8 -11.28 -19.27 24.47
CA LEU A 8 -11.22 -18.47 23.26
C LEU A 8 -10.12 -19.03 22.35
N VAL A 9 -10.54 -19.46 21.16
CA VAL A 9 -9.64 -20.05 20.15
C VAL A 9 -9.65 -19.15 18.94
N ILE A 10 -8.48 -18.63 18.58
CA ILE A 10 -8.30 -17.80 17.39
C ILE A 10 -7.91 -18.73 16.23
N VAL A 11 -8.76 -18.80 15.22
CA VAL A 11 -8.50 -19.59 14.00
C VAL A 11 -7.97 -18.66 12.91
N THR A 12 -6.72 -18.90 12.49
CA THR A 12 -6.03 -18.15 11.43
C THR A 12 -5.56 -19.08 10.31
N GLY A 13 -5.12 -18.51 9.18
CA GLY A 13 -4.59 -19.25 8.04
C GLY A 13 -3.82 -18.34 7.07
N PRO A 14 -2.99 -18.90 6.18
CA PRO A 14 -2.04 -18.14 5.35
C PRO A 14 -2.70 -17.23 4.31
N GLY A 15 -3.97 -17.47 3.96
CA GLY A 15 -4.70 -16.67 2.99
C GLY A 15 -6.17 -17.09 2.83
N PRO A 16 -6.89 -16.54 1.83
CA PRO A 16 -8.22 -17.01 1.44
C PRO A 16 -8.23 -18.51 1.11
N GLY A 17 -9.39 -19.18 1.25
CA GLY A 17 -9.52 -20.60 0.88
C GLY A 17 -8.87 -21.62 1.81
N SER A 18 -8.18 -21.19 2.88
CA SER A 18 -7.46 -22.09 3.81
C SER A 18 -8.35 -22.89 4.78
N GLY A 19 -9.65 -22.99 4.54
CA GLY A 19 -10.58 -23.79 5.36
C GLY A 19 -10.94 -23.24 6.74
N LYS A 20 -10.60 -21.99 7.09
CA LYS A 20 -10.83 -21.39 8.44
C LYS A 20 -12.25 -21.58 8.97
N LEU A 21 -13.26 -21.20 8.17
CA LEU A 21 -14.66 -21.33 8.53
C LEU A 21 -15.06 -22.80 8.73
N ALA A 22 -14.64 -23.68 7.82
CA ALA A 22 -14.93 -25.11 7.91
C ALA A 22 -14.34 -25.73 9.18
N THR A 23 -13.12 -25.34 9.56
CA THR A 23 -12.49 -25.76 10.82
C THR A 23 -13.28 -25.28 12.04
N CYS A 24 -13.74 -24.03 12.06
CA CYS A 24 -14.57 -23.50 13.15
C CYS A 24 -15.87 -24.30 13.29
N LEU A 25 -16.59 -24.51 12.19
CA LEU A 25 -17.85 -25.26 12.19
C LEU A 25 -17.65 -26.74 12.58
N SER A 26 -16.55 -27.36 12.16
CA SER A 26 -16.18 -28.71 12.58
C SER A 26 -15.94 -28.80 14.09
N GLN A 27 -15.23 -27.82 14.66
CA GLN A 27 -15.01 -27.75 16.10
C GLN A 27 -16.32 -27.57 16.87
N LEU A 28 -17.18 -26.64 16.45
CA LEU A 28 -18.50 -26.45 17.06
C LEU A 28 -19.34 -27.73 17.06
N TYR A 29 -19.34 -28.47 15.95
CA TYR A 29 -20.04 -29.75 15.85
C TYR A 29 -19.51 -30.78 16.85
N HIS A 30 -18.19 -30.89 16.97
CA HIS A 30 -17.56 -31.82 17.90
C HIS A 30 -17.73 -31.41 19.36
N ASP A 31 -17.78 -30.12 19.67
CA ASP A 31 -18.08 -29.60 21.00
C ASP A 31 -19.52 -29.92 21.40
N ASN A 32 -20.49 -29.65 20.51
CA ASN A 32 -21.89 -29.96 20.75
C ASN A 32 -22.11 -31.47 20.97
N LYS A 33 -21.44 -32.33 20.17
CA LYS A 33 -21.44 -33.79 20.39
C LYS A 33 -20.92 -34.23 21.76
N ARG A 34 -20.09 -33.40 22.40
CA ARG A 34 -19.54 -33.64 23.74
C ARG A 34 -20.29 -32.88 24.85
N GLY A 35 -21.40 -32.20 24.52
CA GLY A 35 -22.15 -31.38 25.47
C GLY A 35 -21.44 -30.08 25.87
N ILE A 36 -20.41 -29.67 25.14
CA ILE A 36 -19.70 -28.40 25.35
C ILE A 36 -20.44 -27.31 24.57
N LYS A 37 -20.82 -26.24 25.26
CA LYS A 37 -21.41 -25.06 24.62
C LYS A 37 -20.30 -24.18 24.06
N SER A 38 -20.21 -24.07 22.74
CA SER A 38 -19.30 -23.17 22.04
C SER A 38 -20.02 -22.37 20.97
N GLY A 39 -19.37 -21.30 20.49
CA GLY A 39 -19.92 -20.38 19.49
C GLY A 39 -18.87 -19.95 18.48
N TYR A 40 -19.32 -19.42 17.35
CA TYR A 40 -18.45 -18.90 16.30
C TYR A 40 -18.69 -17.41 16.15
N ALA A 41 -17.64 -16.62 15.98
CA ALA A 41 -17.72 -15.21 15.63
C ALA A 41 -16.64 -14.87 14.60
N LYS A 42 -16.83 -13.80 13.83
CA LYS A 42 -15.92 -13.37 12.78
C LYS A 42 -15.26 -12.05 13.16
N PHE A 43 -13.92 -12.01 13.10
CA PHE A 43 -13.15 -10.79 13.29
C PHE A 43 -12.59 -10.33 11.94
N GLU A 44 -13.10 -9.20 11.46
CA GLU A 44 -12.58 -8.47 10.29
C GLU A 44 -12.56 -6.98 10.60
N THR A 45 -11.48 -6.30 10.21
CA THR A 45 -11.34 -4.86 10.45
C THR A 45 -12.15 -4.04 9.45
N PHE A 46 -12.22 -4.50 8.19
CA PHE A 46 -12.92 -3.82 7.10
C PHE A 46 -13.90 -4.77 6.37
N PRO A 47 -15.04 -4.26 5.88
CA PRO A 47 -15.52 -2.89 6.09
C PRO A 47 -15.90 -2.64 7.56
N ILE A 48 -15.89 -1.37 7.97
CA ILE A 48 -16.34 -0.97 9.30
C ILE A 48 -17.86 -0.82 9.25
N TRP A 49 -18.55 -1.71 9.98
CA TRP A 49 -20.00 -1.87 9.87
C TRP A 49 -20.81 -0.67 10.36
N ASN A 50 -20.29 0.07 11.35
CA ASN A 50 -21.00 1.16 12.02
C ASN A 50 -20.67 2.56 11.48
N ILE A 51 -19.99 2.65 10.32
CA ILE A 51 -19.80 3.91 9.60
C ILE A 51 -20.46 3.83 8.21
N PRO A 52 -20.80 4.95 7.57
CA PRO A 52 -21.54 4.94 6.31
C PRO A 52 -20.87 4.12 5.21
N LEU A 53 -21.69 3.57 4.30
CA LEU A 53 -21.20 2.87 3.11
C LEU A 53 -20.23 3.73 2.28
N LYS A 54 -20.60 4.99 2.08
CA LYS A 54 -19.80 6.00 1.36
C LYS A 54 -18.79 6.73 2.25
N HIS A 55 -18.47 6.19 3.42
CA HIS A 55 -17.38 6.73 4.21
C HIS A 55 -16.04 6.45 3.51
N PRO A 56 -15.11 7.42 3.34
CA PRO A 56 -13.84 7.21 2.67
C PRO A 56 -13.07 5.98 3.16
N VAL A 57 -13.12 5.67 4.46
CA VAL A 57 -12.47 4.48 5.04
C VAL A 57 -13.01 3.17 4.44
N ASN A 58 -14.33 3.03 4.29
CA ASN A 58 -14.92 1.84 3.66
C ASN A 58 -14.58 1.80 2.16
N VAL A 59 -14.58 2.94 1.49
CA VAL A 59 -14.26 3.01 0.06
C VAL A 59 -12.77 2.77 -0.22
N ALA A 60 -11.88 3.18 0.68
CA ALA A 60 -10.46 2.85 0.61
C ALA A 60 -10.23 1.34 0.72
N TYR A 61 -11.00 0.64 1.56
CA TYR A 61 -11.00 -0.82 1.58
C TYR A 61 -11.46 -1.42 0.25
N GLU A 62 -12.55 -0.91 -0.33
CA GLU A 62 -13.03 -1.38 -1.63
C GLU A 62 -12.00 -1.12 -2.76
N ALA A 63 -11.33 0.04 -2.72
CA ALA A 63 -10.24 0.36 -3.62
C ALA A 63 -9.04 -0.58 -3.40
N ALA A 64 -8.80 -1.06 -2.18
CA ALA A 64 -7.72 -2.01 -1.86
C ALA A 64 -8.02 -3.46 -2.27
N THR A 65 -9.28 -3.79 -2.57
CA THR A 65 -9.75 -5.13 -2.95
C THR A 65 -10.45 -5.15 -4.31
N ALA A 66 -10.12 -4.19 -5.19
CA ALA A 66 -10.81 -4.03 -6.47
C ALA A 66 -10.68 -5.28 -7.37
N ASP A 67 -9.56 -6.00 -7.27
CA ASP A 67 -9.27 -7.29 -7.93
C ASP A 67 -10.06 -8.46 -7.33
N LEU A 68 -10.27 -8.46 -6.01
CA LEU A 68 -11.04 -9.52 -5.32
C LEU A 68 -12.55 -9.38 -5.53
N LYS A 69 -12.98 -8.28 -6.15
CA LYS A 69 -14.37 -7.92 -6.44
C LYS A 69 -15.26 -7.82 -5.20
N ASP A 70 -14.68 -7.67 -4.01
CA ASP A 70 -15.42 -7.47 -2.77
C ASP A 70 -16.13 -6.10 -2.84
N LEU A 71 -17.45 -6.10 -2.81
CA LEU A 71 -18.30 -4.91 -2.91
C LEU A 71 -18.89 -4.62 -1.54
N ASN A 72 -18.66 -3.41 -1.03
CA ASN A 72 -19.35 -2.98 0.17
C ASN A 72 -20.84 -2.77 -0.15
N ILE A 73 -21.70 -3.28 0.72
CA ILE A 73 -23.15 -3.15 0.61
C ILE A 73 -23.77 -2.89 1.98
N ILE A 74 -25.02 -2.40 1.97
CA ILE A 74 -25.81 -2.36 3.21
C ILE A 74 -26.24 -3.80 3.54
N ASP A 75 -26.08 -4.19 4.81
CA ASP A 75 -26.58 -5.46 5.31
C ASP A 75 -28.13 -5.43 5.35
N PRO A 76 -28.82 -6.15 4.44
CA PRO A 76 -30.27 -6.13 4.41
C PRO A 76 -30.88 -6.85 5.62
N PHE A 77 -30.20 -7.87 6.16
CA PHE A 77 -30.68 -8.64 7.31
C PHE A 77 -30.66 -7.80 8.58
N HIS A 78 -29.60 -7.02 8.78
CA HIS A 78 -29.49 -6.11 9.93
C HIS A 78 -30.52 -4.98 9.84
N LEU A 79 -30.73 -4.44 8.63
CA LEU A 79 -31.73 -3.41 8.39
C LEU A 79 -33.16 -3.90 8.63
N GLU A 80 -33.52 -5.08 8.12
CA GLU A 80 -34.84 -5.67 8.31
C GLU A 80 -35.11 -6.02 9.78
N THR A 81 -34.13 -6.59 10.47
CA THR A 81 -34.29 -7.05 11.86
C THR A 81 -34.34 -5.89 12.86
N TYR A 82 -33.48 -4.89 12.69
CA TYR A 82 -33.26 -3.85 13.71
C TYR A 82 -33.64 -2.44 13.26
N GLY A 83 -34.01 -2.24 11.99
CA GLY A 83 -34.24 -0.90 11.42
C GLY A 83 -32.97 -0.04 11.36
N LYS A 84 -31.78 -0.65 11.47
CA LYS A 84 -30.49 0.05 11.52
C LYS A 84 -29.65 -0.28 10.30
N THR A 85 -29.09 0.75 9.68
CA THR A 85 -28.14 0.57 8.59
C THR A 85 -26.80 0.10 9.13
N ALA A 86 -26.27 -0.98 8.58
CA ALA A 86 -24.92 -1.46 8.81
C ALA A 86 -24.25 -1.80 7.47
N VAL A 87 -22.93 -1.66 7.41
CA VAL A 87 -22.15 -1.99 6.21
C VAL A 87 -21.57 -3.40 6.35
N ASN A 88 -21.70 -4.19 5.29
CA ASN A 88 -21.05 -5.47 5.11
C ASN A 88 -20.55 -5.57 3.67
N TYR A 89 -20.14 -6.74 3.20
CA TYR A 89 -19.74 -6.95 1.81
C TYR A 89 -20.50 -8.13 1.18
N ASN A 90 -20.60 -8.11 -0.14
CA ASN A 90 -21.48 -8.99 -0.92
C ASN A 90 -21.33 -10.47 -0.57
N ARG A 91 -20.09 -10.98 -0.47
CA ARG A 91 -19.84 -12.41 -0.21
C ARG A 91 -20.41 -12.90 1.11
N ASP A 92 -20.29 -12.09 2.17
CA ASP A 92 -20.78 -12.45 3.50
C ASP A 92 -22.30 -12.36 3.59
N VAL A 93 -22.89 -11.34 2.96
CA VAL A 93 -24.35 -11.21 2.86
C VAL A 93 -24.96 -12.35 2.04
N GLU A 94 -24.35 -12.72 0.91
CA GLU A 94 -24.81 -13.81 0.05
C GLU A 94 -24.76 -15.18 0.76
N ILE A 95 -23.71 -15.45 1.54
CA ILE A 95 -23.54 -16.75 2.22
C ILE A 95 -24.30 -16.85 3.55
N PHE A 96 -24.68 -15.72 4.16
CA PHE A 96 -25.27 -15.68 5.50
C PHE A 96 -26.47 -16.62 5.70
N PRO A 97 -27.47 -16.70 4.79
CA PRO A 97 -28.61 -17.61 4.97
C PRO A 97 -28.21 -19.08 5.09
N VAL A 98 -27.18 -19.50 4.33
CA VAL A 98 -26.64 -20.87 4.39
C VAL A 98 -25.91 -21.08 5.72
N LEU A 99 -25.06 -20.13 6.09
CA LEU A 99 -24.27 -20.21 7.32
C LEU A 99 -25.17 -20.23 8.57
N LYS A 100 -26.22 -19.40 8.61
CA LYS A 100 -27.23 -19.38 9.68
C LYS A 100 -27.86 -20.76 9.88
N ARG A 101 -28.30 -21.42 8.80
CA ARG A 101 -28.88 -22.77 8.86
C ARG A 101 -27.89 -23.83 9.33
N ILE A 102 -26.61 -23.71 8.93
CA ILE A 102 -25.57 -24.63 9.40
C ILE A 102 -25.34 -24.43 10.90
N LEU A 103 -25.24 -23.19 11.36
CA LEU A 103 -25.07 -22.88 12.78
C LEU A 103 -26.23 -23.43 13.60
N GLU A 104 -27.47 -23.20 13.18
CA GLU A 104 -28.68 -23.74 13.85
C GLU A 104 -28.65 -25.26 14.00
N ARG A 105 -28.23 -25.94 12.93
CA ARG A 105 -28.11 -27.41 12.91
C ARG A 105 -26.96 -27.91 13.79
N VAL A 106 -25.83 -27.21 13.78
CA VAL A 106 -24.62 -27.58 14.53
C VAL A 106 -24.80 -27.32 16.02
N SER A 107 -25.44 -26.22 16.42
CA SER A 107 -25.69 -25.87 17.83
C SER A 107 -26.97 -26.48 18.40
N SER A 108 -27.78 -27.17 17.59
CA SER A 108 -29.06 -27.77 17.99
C SER A 108 -30.01 -26.74 18.64
N GLY A 109 -30.05 -25.52 18.11
CA GLY A 109 -30.85 -24.41 18.63
C GLY A 109 -30.96 -23.28 17.62
N GLU A 110 -31.74 -22.24 17.93
CA GLU A 110 -31.86 -21.08 17.05
C GLU A 110 -30.54 -20.29 16.97
N SER A 111 -30.23 -19.75 15.79
CA SER A 111 -29.06 -18.89 15.62
C SER A 111 -29.25 -17.59 16.42
N ILE A 112 -28.23 -17.27 17.22
CA ILE A 112 -28.11 -15.98 17.92
C ILE A 112 -27.87 -14.82 16.94
N TYR A 113 -27.34 -15.11 15.75
CA TYR A 113 -27.11 -14.11 14.71
C TYR A 113 -28.34 -13.95 13.83
N LYS A 114 -28.82 -12.71 13.71
CA LYS A 114 -29.90 -12.33 12.78
C LYS A 114 -29.35 -11.70 11.50
N SER A 115 -28.09 -11.28 11.50
CA SER A 115 -27.38 -10.69 10.37
C SER A 115 -25.88 -11.05 10.37
N PRO A 116 -25.16 -10.94 9.23
CA PRO A 116 -23.71 -11.06 9.22
C PRO A 116 -23.02 -9.94 10.02
N THR A 117 -23.64 -8.76 10.16
CA THR A 117 -23.17 -7.74 11.12
C THR A 117 -23.15 -8.26 12.57
N ASP A 118 -24.18 -8.98 13.02
CA ASP A 118 -24.21 -9.54 14.39
C ASP A 118 -23.12 -10.60 14.61
N MET A 119 -22.74 -11.31 13.55
CA MET A 119 -21.68 -12.33 13.57
C MET A 119 -20.28 -11.70 13.68
N GLY A 120 -20.15 -10.42 13.32
CA GLY A 120 -18.93 -9.65 13.41
C GLY A 120 -18.66 -9.16 14.84
N VAL A 121 -17.38 -9.12 15.23
CA VAL A 121 -16.93 -8.55 16.52
C VAL A 121 -16.12 -7.27 16.38
N ASN A 122 -16.17 -6.64 15.20
CA ASN A 122 -15.40 -5.43 14.88
C ASN A 122 -15.83 -4.22 15.74
N ARG A 123 -14.85 -3.56 16.35
CA ARG A 123 -15.03 -2.33 17.15
C ARG A 123 -14.25 -1.13 16.61
N ALA A 124 -13.59 -1.25 15.46
CA ALA A 124 -12.68 -0.23 14.93
C ALA A 124 -13.35 1.15 14.75
N GLY A 125 -14.59 1.20 14.26
CA GLY A 125 -15.31 2.47 14.08
C GLY A 125 -15.57 3.24 15.38
N PHE A 126 -15.65 2.56 16.53
CA PHE A 126 -15.79 3.22 17.83
C PHE A 126 -14.48 3.84 18.34
N GLY A 127 -13.34 3.43 17.76
CA GLY A 127 -12.02 3.95 18.10
C GLY A 127 -11.60 5.17 17.28
N ILE A 128 -12.44 5.63 16.34
CA ILE A 128 -12.19 6.85 15.57
C ILE A 128 -12.39 8.06 16.48
N ILE A 129 -11.29 8.73 16.83
CA ILE A 129 -11.29 9.93 17.68
C ILE A 129 -11.36 11.23 16.86
N ASP A 130 -10.96 11.19 15.60
CA ASP A 130 -10.98 12.31 14.66
C ASP A 130 -11.38 11.78 13.27
N ASP A 131 -12.61 12.08 12.85
CA ASP A 131 -13.19 11.60 11.59
C ASP A 131 -12.54 12.26 10.37
N GLU A 132 -12.14 13.53 10.48
CA GLU A 132 -11.58 14.27 9.34
C GLU A 132 -10.18 13.77 9.00
N VAL A 133 -9.36 13.46 10.00
CA VAL A 133 -8.02 12.89 9.80
C VAL A 133 -8.11 11.52 9.10
N VAL A 134 -9.03 10.65 9.53
CA VAL A 134 -9.18 9.32 8.91
C VAL A 134 -9.81 9.41 7.51
N ARG A 135 -10.70 10.38 7.27
CA ARG A 135 -11.25 10.65 5.94
C ARG A 135 -10.16 11.06 4.97
N GLU A 136 -9.28 11.98 5.36
CA GLU A 136 -8.21 12.45 4.50
C GLU A 136 -7.20 11.33 4.23
N ALA A 137 -6.77 10.60 5.26
CA ALA A 137 -5.88 9.45 5.10
C ALA A 137 -6.46 8.39 4.14
N ALA A 138 -7.76 8.12 4.25
CA ALA A 138 -8.44 7.17 3.38
C ALA A 138 -8.58 7.66 1.93
N LYS A 139 -8.83 8.96 1.70
CA LYS A 139 -8.79 9.54 0.34
C LYS A 139 -7.41 9.38 -0.30
N GLN A 140 -6.34 9.62 0.47
CA GLN A 140 -4.97 9.41 0.00
C GLN A 140 -4.70 7.93 -0.32
N GLU A 141 -5.24 6.98 0.46
CA GLU A 141 -5.17 5.54 0.11
C GLU A 141 -5.89 5.23 -1.21
N ILE A 142 -7.08 5.80 -1.46
CA ILE A 142 -7.81 5.62 -2.73
C ILE A 142 -6.94 6.09 -3.91
N ILE A 143 -6.31 7.27 -3.81
CA ILE A 143 -5.42 7.79 -4.84
C ILE A 143 -4.18 6.87 -5.01
N ARG A 144 -3.62 6.35 -3.91
CA ARG A 144 -2.51 5.38 -3.98
C ARG A 144 -2.92 4.10 -4.72
N ARG A 145 -4.11 3.56 -4.45
CA ARG A 145 -4.65 2.38 -5.16
C ARG A 145 -4.89 2.65 -6.63
N TYR A 146 -5.37 3.85 -6.97
CA TYR A 146 -5.51 4.23 -8.38
C TYR A 146 -4.18 4.14 -9.13
N PHE A 147 -3.12 4.77 -8.59
CA PHE A 147 -1.80 4.68 -9.22
C PHE A 147 -1.28 3.25 -9.28
N TRP A 148 -1.48 2.46 -8.22
CA TRP A 148 -1.05 1.07 -8.20
C TRP A 148 -1.74 0.24 -9.29
N TYR A 149 -3.08 0.17 -9.33
CA TYR A 149 -3.78 -0.60 -10.36
C TYR A 149 -3.50 -0.07 -11.77
N LYS A 150 -3.30 1.24 -11.94
CA LYS A 150 -2.92 1.82 -13.23
C LYS A 150 -1.54 1.36 -13.69
N ALA A 151 -0.56 1.33 -12.78
CA ALA A 151 0.78 0.84 -13.06
C ALA A 151 0.80 -0.68 -13.30
N ASP A 152 0.05 -1.45 -12.52
CA ASP A 152 -0.05 -2.91 -12.68
C ASP A 152 -0.78 -3.30 -13.96
N TYR A 153 -1.81 -2.55 -14.37
CA TYR A 153 -2.45 -2.73 -15.66
C TYR A 153 -1.46 -2.43 -16.80
N ALA A 154 -0.68 -1.36 -16.71
CA ALA A 154 0.36 -1.04 -17.70
C ALA A 154 1.46 -2.10 -17.78
N LYS A 155 1.79 -2.76 -16.66
CA LYS A 155 2.72 -3.91 -16.60
C LYS A 155 2.11 -5.24 -17.08
N GLY A 156 0.80 -5.28 -17.35
CA GLY A 156 0.09 -6.51 -17.70
C GLY A 156 -0.11 -7.49 -16.53
N ILE A 157 -0.04 -6.98 -15.29
CA ILE A 157 -0.20 -7.76 -14.05
C ILE A 157 -1.67 -7.77 -13.58
N ALA A 158 -2.34 -6.61 -13.68
CA ALA A 158 -3.73 -6.45 -13.26
C ALA A 158 -4.68 -6.38 -14.46
N ASP A 159 -5.92 -6.83 -14.25
CA ASP A 159 -6.97 -6.73 -15.25
C ASP A 159 -7.54 -5.30 -15.36
N LYS A 160 -8.07 -4.99 -16.55
CA LYS A 160 -8.71 -3.69 -16.84
C LYS A 160 -9.88 -3.39 -15.89
N ASP A 161 -10.61 -4.42 -15.47
CA ASP A 161 -11.76 -4.31 -14.57
C ASP A 161 -11.36 -3.73 -13.21
N ALA A 162 -10.23 -4.19 -12.66
CA ALA A 162 -9.73 -3.72 -11.36
C ALA A 162 -9.34 -2.23 -11.42
N TYR A 163 -8.61 -1.83 -12.48
CA TYR A 163 -8.27 -0.42 -12.71
C TYR A 163 -9.52 0.45 -12.89
N THR A 164 -10.45 0.04 -13.76
CA THR A 164 -11.69 0.79 -14.06
C THR A 164 -12.52 0.98 -12.79
N ARG A 165 -12.56 -0.03 -11.92
CA ARG A 165 -13.29 0.06 -10.66
C ARG A 165 -12.72 1.13 -9.74
N VAL A 166 -11.41 1.19 -9.56
CA VAL A 166 -10.79 2.23 -8.73
C VAL A 166 -10.93 3.63 -9.35
N GLU A 167 -10.93 3.73 -10.67
CA GLU A 167 -11.22 4.98 -11.38
C GLU A 167 -12.63 5.51 -11.06
N VAL A 168 -13.65 4.65 -11.11
CA VAL A 168 -15.03 5.00 -10.70
C VAL A 168 -15.11 5.39 -9.22
N LEU A 169 -14.35 4.73 -8.34
CA LEU A 169 -14.31 5.11 -6.92
C LEU A 169 -13.70 6.51 -6.72
N MET A 170 -12.64 6.86 -7.45
CA MET A 170 -12.08 8.22 -7.42
C MET A 170 -13.10 9.26 -7.87
N GLU A 171 -13.75 9.04 -9.01
CA GLU A 171 -14.79 9.93 -9.54
C GLU A 171 -15.93 10.13 -8.55
N GLY A 172 -16.37 9.06 -7.90
CA GLY A 172 -17.43 9.10 -6.88
C GLY A 172 -17.11 9.99 -5.68
N PHE A 173 -15.83 10.21 -5.38
CA PHE A 173 -15.35 11.10 -4.33
C PHE A 173 -14.80 12.43 -4.85
N LYS A 174 -14.88 12.68 -6.17
CA LYS A 174 -14.31 13.84 -6.85
C LYS A 174 -12.81 14.00 -6.58
N LEU A 175 -12.12 12.86 -6.42
CA LEU A 175 -10.68 12.84 -6.24
C LEU A 175 -9.99 12.90 -7.60
N VAL A 176 -8.91 13.63 -7.67
CA VAL A 176 -8.01 13.66 -8.82
C VAL A 176 -6.61 13.22 -8.40
N PRO A 177 -5.80 12.64 -9.33
CA PRO A 177 -4.43 12.24 -9.01
C PRO A 177 -3.60 13.37 -8.39
N GLU A 178 -3.87 14.61 -8.79
CA GLU A 178 -3.21 15.83 -8.33
C GLU A 178 -3.52 16.20 -6.87
N ASP A 179 -4.55 15.64 -6.25
CA ASP A 179 -4.83 15.81 -4.81
C ASP A 179 -3.72 15.21 -3.93
N ARG A 180 -2.89 14.33 -4.51
CA ARG A 180 -1.65 13.88 -3.90
C ARG A 180 -0.53 14.89 -4.20
N ARG A 181 -0.11 15.64 -3.17
CA ARG A 181 0.82 16.78 -3.25
C ARG A 181 2.11 16.54 -4.02
N VAL A 182 2.63 15.32 -4.04
CA VAL A 182 3.89 14.95 -4.71
C VAL A 182 3.75 14.69 -6.21
N VAL A 183 2.53 14.58 -6.75
CA VAL A 183 2.30 14.25 -8.16
C VAL A 183 2.70 15.39 -9.09
N ILE A 184 2.20 16.60 -8.86
CA ILE A 184 2.51 17.76 -9.70
C ILE A 184 4.02 18.06 -9.70
N PRO A 185 4.70 18.18 -8.55
CA PRO A 185 6.14 18.47 -8.52
C PRO A 185 6.98 17.43 -9.27
N ALA A 186 6.64 16.15 -9.17
CA ALA A 186 7.34 15.10 -9.92
C ALA A 186 7.17 15.29 -11.45
N ARG A 187 5.95 15.60 -11.89
CA ARG A 187 5.64 15.84 -13.32
C ARG A 187 6.26 17.12 -13.86
N GLU A 188 6.32 18.19 -13.06
CA GLU A 188 7.01 19.43 -13.42
C GLU A 188 8.50 19.20 -13.66
N VAL A 189 9.14 18.36 -12.82
CA VAL A 189 10.55 17.98 -13.00
C VAL A 189 10.76 17.27 -14.34
N ARG A 190 9.86 16.37 -14.72
CA ARG A 190 9.90 15.70 -16.02
C ARG A 190 9.70 16.69 -17.19
N ASN A 191 8.79 17.64 -17.05
CA ASN A 191 8.45 18.57 -18.13
C ASN A 191 9.40 19.79 -18.21
N GLY A 192 10.31 19.98 -17.25
CA GLY A 192 11.24 21.10 -17.22
C GLY A 192 12.29 21.08 -18.34
N LYS A 193 13.18 22.08 -18.38
CA LYS A 193 14.33 22.11 -19.30
C LYS A 193 15.47 21.20 -18.80
N PRO A 194 16.08 20.37 -19.67
CA PRO A 194 17.21 19.54 -19.28
C PRO A 194 18.37 20.43 -18.84
N GLY A 195 19.00 20.05 -17.72
CA GLY A 195 20.25 20.69 -17.29
C GLY A 195 21.44 20.03 -17.97
N ILE A 196 22.62 20.66 -17.91
CA ILE A 196 23.87 20.05 -18.39
C ILE A 196 24.07 18.68 -17.70
N GLY A 197 24.24 17.61 -18.49
CA GLY A 197 24.42 16.25 -17.97
C GLY A 197 23.17 15.61 -17.35
N LYS A 198 21.98 16.13 -17.62
CA LYS A 198 20.70 15.59 -17.15
C LYS A 198 19.70 15.49 -18.29
N ASP A 199 18.97 14.39 -18.36
CA ASP A 199 17.75 14.33 -19.17
C ASP A 199 16.55 14.47 -18.23
N ASN A 200 15.51 15.14 -18.69
CA ASN A 200 14.29 15.30 -17.89
C ASN A 200 13.25 14.22 -18.22
N LYS A 201 13.68 13.06 -18.71
CA LYS A 201 12.71 12.01 -19.10
C LYS A 201 12.04 11.36 -17.88
N CYS A 202 12.69 11.42 -16.71
CA CYS A 202 12.18 10.89 -15.45
C CYS A 202 12.32 11.92 -14.33
N GLY A 203 11.22 12.19 -13.63
CA GLY A 203 11.16 13.01 -12.42
C GLY A 203 10.61 12.21 -11.22
N ALA A 204 10.95 12.65 -10.02
CA ALA A 204 10.39 12.15 -8.78
C ALA A 204 10.28 13.27 -7.75
N ALA A 205 9.33 13.14 -6.81
CA ALA A 205 9.16 14.06 -5.70
C ALA A 205 8.76 13.30 -4.43
N ILE A 206 9.18 13.82 -3.28
CA ILE A 206 8.88 13.29 -1.96
C ILE A 206 8.48 14.44 -1.03
N GLU A 207 7.41 14.23 -0.26
CA GLU A 207 6.96 15.15 0.78
C GLU A 207 7.55 14.71 2.12
N LEU A 208 8.33 15.60 2.73
CA LEU A 208 8.95 15.39 4.03
C LEU A 208 7.95 15.65 5.15
N LYS A 209 8.23 15.15 6.36
CA LYS A 209 7.37 15.33 7.56
C LYS A 209 7.09 16.80 7.91
N ASN A 210 7.96 17.72 7.51
CA ASN A 210 7.78 19.16 7.70
C ASN A 210 6.97 19.84 6.57
N GLY A 211 6.42 19.06 5.63
CA GLY A 211 5.65 19.54 4.48
C GLY A 211 6.47 20.08 3.32
N VAL A 212 7.81 20.09 3.42
CA VAL A 212 8.71 20.47 2.33
C VAL A 212 8.73 19.37 1.27
N ILE A 213 8.66 19.78 0.01
CA ILE A 213 8.74 18.86 -1.13
C ILE A 213 10.17 18.87 -1.68
N ALA A 214 10.82 17.72 -1.63
CA ALA A 214 12.10 17.50 -2.29
C ALA A 214 11.86 16.85 -3.65
N THR A 215 12.61 17.25 -4.67
CA THR A 215 12.48 16.70 -6.02
C THR A 215 13.80 16.10 -6.51
N GLY A 216 13.72 15.11 -7.38
CA GLY A 216 14.87 14.47 -8.02
C GLY A 216 14.63 14.27 -9.50
N LYS A 217 15.71 14.35 -10.28
CA LYS A 217 15.68 14.11 -11.73
C LYS A 217 16.77 13.15 -12.13
N ARG A 218 16.52 12.42 -13.21
CA ARG A 218 17.53 11.56 -13.82
C ARG A 218 18.74 12.38 -14.27
N SER A 219 19.93 11.83 -14.07
CA SER A 219 21.19 12.42 -14.48
C SER A 219 22.05 11.39 -15.21
N VAL A 220 23.24 11.78 -15.65
CA VAL A 220 24.26 10.84 -16.13
C VAL A 220 24.78 9.90 -15.04
N LEU A 221 24.70 10.30 -13.77
CA LEU A 221 25.25 9.52 -12.65
C LEU A 221 24.23 8.54 -12.06
N MET A 222 22.98 8.99 -11.90
CA MET A 222 21.97 8.23 -11.16
C MET A 222 20.55 8.50 -11.67
N ASN A 223 19.63 7.60 -11.32
CA ASN A 223 18.22 7.73 -11.66
C ASN A 223 17.49 8.79 -10.80
N ALA A 224 16.23 9.07 -11.14
CA ALA A 224 15.44 10.10 -10.47
C ALA A 224 15.14 9.75 -9.00
N THR A 225 14.92 8.45 -8.71
CA THR A 225 14.69 7.91 -7.36
C THR A 225 15.88 8.16 -6.44
N SER A 226 17.09 7.77 -6.86
CA SER A 226 18.33 8.04 -6.15
C SER A 226 18.53 9.54 -5.91
N SER A 227 18.29 10.35 -6.94
CA SER A 227 18.42 11.80 -6.83
C SER A 227 17.46 12.39 -5.80
N VAL A 228 16.20 11.97 -5.77
CA VAL A 228 15.22 12.55 -4.83
C VAL A 228 15.54 12.13 -3.40
N ILE A 229 15.98 10.89 -3.16
CA ILE A 229 16.37 10.42 -1.83
C ILE A 229 17.60 11.18 -1.30
N LEU A 230 18.64 11.38 -2.13
CA LEU A 230 19.80 12.18 -1.72
C LEU A 230 19.44 13.64 -1.41
N ASN A 231 18.54 14.24 -2.21
CA ASN A 231 18.08 15.61 -1.96
C ASN A 231 17.23 15.70 -0.69
N ALA A 232 16.36 14.71 -0.46
CA ALA A 232 15.52 14.62 0.73
C ALA A 232 16.35 14.50 2.01
N ILE A 233 17.33 13.59 2.06
CA ILE A 233 18.17 13.42 3.26
C ILE A 233 19.05 14.65 3.52
N LYS A 234 19.48 15.38 2.48
CA LYS A 234 20.18 16.65 2.65
C LYS A 234 19.31 17.67 3.36
N ILE A 235 18.07 17.85 2.90
CA ILE A 235 17.11 18.79 3.50
C ILE A 235 16.83 18.41 4.96
N VAL A 236 16.54 17.13 5.22
CA VAL A 236 16.27 16.64 6.58
C VAL A 236 17.47 16.85 7.51
N SER A 237 18.69 16.67 6.99
CA SER A 237 19.92 16.78 7.79
C SER A 237 20.49 18.20 7.85
N GLY A 238 19.85 19.19 7.22
CA GLY A 238 20.38 20.56 7.12
C GLY A 238 21.67 20.67 6.30
N ILE A 239 21.95 19.71 5.42
CA ILE A 239 23.15 19.70 4.59
C ILE A 239 22.91 20.60 3.37
N PRO A 240 23.81 21.57 3.08
CA PRO A 240 23.67 22.44 1.92
C PRO A 240 23.65 21.68 0.58
N ASP A 241 22.84 22.17 -0.37
CA ASP A 241 22.62 21.48 -1.65
C ASP A 241 23.91 21.27 -2.47
N ASN A 242 24.85 22.21 -2.40
CA ASN A 242 26.12 22.17 -3.10
C ASN A 242 27.11 21.10 -2.57
N ILE A 243 26.82 20.46 -1.44
CA ILE A 243 27.71 19.43 -0.88
C ILE A 243 27.46 18.08 -1.56
N HIS A 244 28.50 17.48 -2.12
CA HIS A 244 28.42 16.13 -2.66
C HIS A 244 28.57 15.08 -1.55
N LEU A 245 27.59 14.18 -1.44
CA LEU A 245 27.58 13.11 -0.43
C LEU A 245 28.32 11.85 -0.89
N LEU A 246 28.35 11.61 -2.20
CA LEU A 246 28.95 10.42 -2.78
C LEU A 246 30.36 10.73 -3.28
N SER A 247 31.31 9.85 -2.96
CA SER A 247 32.68 9.92 -3.48
C SER A 247 32.70 9.65 -5.00
N PRO A 248 33.34 10.52 -5.82
CA PRO A 248 33.49 10.30 -7.26
C PRO A 248 34.12 8.95 -7.59
N ASN A 249 35.18 8.55 -6.87
CA ASN A 249 35.87 7.28 -7.08
C ASN A 249 34.94 6.07 -6.87
N VAL A 250 34.02 6.15 -5.92
CA VAL A 250 33.05 5.08 -5.66
C VAL A 250 32.02 5.00 -6.79
N ILE A 251 31.52 6.15 -7.25
CA ILE A 251 30.61 6.21 -8.40
C ILE A 251 31.30 5.61 -9.64
N GLU A 252 32.49 6.08 -9.98
CA GLU A 252 33.25 5.61 -11.15
C GLU A 252 33.53 4.11 -11.09
N SER A 253 33.86 3.57 -9.91
CA SER A 253 34.08 2.13 -9.73
C SER A 253 32.81 1.31 -10.03
N ILE A 254 31.65 1.75 -9.53
CA ILE A 254 30.37 1.09 -9.80
C ILE A 254 30.01 1.21 -11.29
N GLN A 255 30.15 2.40 -11.88
CA GLN A 255 29.85 2.61 -13.29
C GLN A 255 30.78 1.80 -14.22
N GLY A 256 32.07 1.73 -13.89
CA GLY A 256 33.06 0.92 -14.60
C GLY A 256 32.75 -0.58 -14.52
N LEU A 257 32.35 -1.07 -13.34
CA LEU A 257 31.88 -2.46 -13.19
C LEU A 257 30.70 -2.76 -14.13
N LYS A 258 29.67 -1.89 -14.09
CA LYS A 258 28.47 -2.06 -14.94
C LYS A 258 28.81 -2.03 -16.42
N LYS A 259 29.64 -1.07 -16.83
CA LYS A 259 29.99 -0.85 -18.24
C LYS A 259 30.97 -1.87 -18.79
N ASP A 260 32.12 -2.02 -18.14
CA ASP A 260 33.30 -2.66 -18.72
C ASP A 260 33.38 -4.15 -18.38
N ILE A 261 32.67 -4.60 -17.33
CA ILE A 261 32.65 -6.00 -16.88
C ILE A 261 31.30 -6.66 -17.13
N LEU A 262 30.20 -6.02 -16.67
CA LEU A 262 28.86 -6.57 -16.80
C LEU A 262 28.20 -6.27 -18.15
N ASN A 263 28.81 -5.40 -18.97
CA ASN A 263 28.31 -4.96 -20.28
C ASN A 263 26.88 -4.40 -20.25
N GLU A 264 26.51 -3.75 -19.14
CA GLU A 264 25.20 -3.11 -19.00
C GLU A 264 25.12 -1.83 -19.84
N LYS A 265 24.01 -1.66 -20.55
CA LYS A 265 23.72 -0.43 -21.28
C LYS A 265 23.44 0.77 -20.36
N ASN A 266 22.81 0.52 -19.21
CA ASN A 266 22.44 1.56 -18.27
C ASN A 266 23.39 1.63 -17.07
N ILE A 267 24.44 2.44 -17.21
CA ILE A 267 25.48 2.62 -16.19
C ILE A 267 25.06 3.56 -15.04
N ARG A 268 23.83 4.06 -15.02
CA ARG A 268 23.36 4.95 -13.94
C ARG A 268 23.19 4.16 -12.65
N LEU A 269 23.48 4.81 -11.53
CA LEU A 269 23.23 4.24 -10.22
C LEU A 269 21.72 4.17 -9.96
N ASN A 270 21.24 2.98 -9.59
CA ASN A 270 19.91 2.77 -9.00
C ASN A 270 19.92 3.12 -7.50
N LEU A 271 18.78 3.02 -6.82
CA LEU A 271 18.68 3.43 -5.43
C LEU A 271 19.52 2.55 -4.50
N GLU A 272 19.55 1.24 -4.73
CA GLU A 272 20.37 0.30 -3.94
C GLU A 272 21.86 0.61 -4.05
N GLU A 273 22.38 0.74 -5.27
CA GLU A 273 23.76 1.13 -5.55
C GLU A 273 24.09 2.50 -4.92
N THR A 274 23.13 3.43 -4.94
CA THR A 274 23.28 4.75 -4.32
C THR A 274 23.39 4.66 -2.80
N MET A 275 22.59 3.80 -2.15
CA MET A 275 22.65 3.58 -0.71
C MET A 275 23.96 2.90 -0.30
N ILE A 276 24.44 1.93 -1.09
CA ILE A 276 25.76 1.30 -0.89
C ILE A 276 26.88 2.34 -1.02
N ALA A 277 26.85 3.15 -2.09
CA ALA A 277 27.84 4.21 -2.30
C ALA A 277 27.83 5.26 -1.17
N LEU A 278 26.66 5.60 -0.64
CA LEU A 278 26.51 6.49 0.52
C LEU A 278 27.12 5.86 1.78
N GLY A 279 26.85 4.58 2.03
CA GLY A 279 27.43 3.83 3.14
C GLY A 279 28.96 3.76 3.08
N ILE A 280 29.53 3.54 1.90
CA ILE A 280 30.99 3.57 1.70
C ILE A 280 31.53 4.98 1.91
N SER A 281 30.88 6.00 1.35
CA SER A 281 31.31 7.40 1.47
C SER A 281 31.27 7.89 2.92
N ALA A 282 30.33 7.38 3.72
CA ALA A 282 30.22 7.70 5.14
C ALA A 282 31.43 7.30 5.99
N THR A 283 32.24 6.33 5.53
CA THR A 283 33.46 5.92 6.25
C THR A 283 34.55 6.99 6.29
N THR A 284 34.54 7.93 5.34
CA THR A 284 35.57 8.98 5.18
C THR A 284 35.00 10.38 5.09
N ASN A 285 33.67 10.53 4.95
CA ASN A 285 32.97 11.81 4.87
C ASN A 285 31.94 11.94 6.01
N PRO A 286 32.20 12.76 7.05
CA PRO A 286 31.28 12.99 8.16
C PRO A 286 29.89 13.49 7.72
N THR A 287 29.82 14.26 6.63
CA THR A 287 28.55 14.75 6.08
C THR A 287 27.73 13.63 5.43
N ALA A 288 28.40 12.66 4.80
CA ALA A 288 27.74 11.46 4.29
C ALA A 288 27.26 10.54 5.42
N GLN A 289 28.03 10.44 6.52
CA GLN A 289 27.61 9.72 7.72
C GLN A 289 26.37 10.34 8.37
N LEU A 290 26.33 11.68 8.45
CA LEU A 290 25.14 12.40 8.92
C LEU A 290 23.93 12.07 8.04
N ALA A 291 24.06 12.19 6.72
CA ALA A 291 22.99 11.88 5.77
C ALA A 291 22.48 10.43 5.89
N LEU A 292 23.40 9.46 6.02
CA LEU A 292 23.08 8.05 6.22
C LEU A 292 22.26 7.82 7.49
N SER A 293 22.66 8.44 8.60
CA SER A 293 21.96 8.31 9.89
C SER A 293 20.54 8.90 9.90
N SER A 294 20.27 9.82 8.98
CA SER A 294 18.97 10.51 8.82
C SER A 294 18.00 9.80 7.86
N LEU A 295 18.40 8.70 7.20
CA LEU A 295 17.51 7.96 6.28
C LEU A 295 16.20 7.51 6.95
N LYS A 296 16.26 7.13 8.23
CA LYS A 296 15.09 6.72 9.03
C LYS A 296 14.02 7.80 9.14
N GLU A 297 14.39 9.06 8.96
CA GLU A 297 13.44 10.17 9.03
C GLU A 297 12.52 10.24 7.81
N LEU A 298 12.85 9.52 6.72
CA LEU A 298 11.99 9.40 5.54
C LEU A 298 10.85 8.38 5.74
N TYR A 299 10.84 7.63 6.84
CA TYR A 299 9.78 6.67 7.14
C TYR A 299 8.41 7.37 7.17
N GLY A 300 7.44 6.80 6.45
CA GLY A 300 6.09 7.32 6.31
C GLY A 300 5.94 8.52 5.37
N CYS A 301 7.02 8.95 4.69
CA CYS A 301 6.94 10.01 3.70
C CYS A 301 6.25 9.52 2.41
N GLU A 302 5.55 10.42 1.75
CA GLU A 302 4.83 10.16 0.51
C GLU A 302 5.73 10.52 -0.68
N MET A 303 5.89 9.61 -1.65
CA MET A 303 6.70 9.82 -2.85
C MET A 303 5.88 9.53 -4.12
N HIS A 304 6.21 10.23 -5.21
CA HIS A 304 5.71 9.95 -6.55
C HIS A 304 6.84 9.95 -7.58
N SER A 305 6.79 9.01 -8.52
CA SER A 305 7.69 8.90 -9.67
C SER A 305 6.92 9.06 -10.97
N THR A 306 7.46 9.77 -11.96
CA THR A 306 6.79 9.91 -13.27
C THR A 306 6.93 8.68 -14.17
N HIS A 307 7.52 7.60 -13.67
CA HIS A 307 7.74 6.35 -14.38
C HIS A 307 7.66 5.17 -13.42
N ILE A 308 7.32 4.01 -13.97
CA ILE A 308 7.31 2.72 -13.29
C ILE A 308 8.73 2.42 -12.80
N LEU A 309 8.84 2.13 -11.51
CA LEU A 309 10.10 1.90 -10.82
C LEU A 309 10.65 0.50 -11.16
N SER A 310 11.96 0.33 -11.01
CA SER A 310 12.55 -1.01 -11.01
C SER A 310 12.21 -1.72 -9.70
N SER A 311 12.18 -3.06 -9.74
CA SER A 311 11.97 -3.89 -8.55
C SER A 311 13.01 -3.61 -7.46
N THR A 312 14.25 -3.30 -7.84
CA THR A 312 15.32 -2.89 -6.92
C THR A 312 14.97 -1.59 -6.19
N ASP A 313 14.56 -0.55 -6.92
CA ASP A 313 14.19 0.73 -6.31
C ASP A 313 12.96 0.60 -5.40
N GLU A 314 11.92 -0.12 -5.86
CA GLU A 314 10.70 -0.38 -5.07
C GLU A 314 11.04 -1.09 -3.75
N SER A 315 11.90 -2.12 -3.81
CA SER A 315 12.34 -2.87 -2.63
C SER A 315 13.04 -2.00 -1.61
N VAL A 316 13.94 -1.10 -2.04
CA VAL A 316 14.64 -0.20 -1.13
C VAL A 316 13.69 0.84 -0.54
N LEU A 317 12.82 1.46 -1.34
CA LEU A 317 11.83 2.42 -0.85
C LEU A 317 10.88 1.79 0.18
N HIS A 318 10.43 0.55 -0.07
CA HIS A 318 9.60 -0.20 0.86
C HIS A 318 10.34 -0.50 2.17
N LYS A 319 11.62 -0.91 2.11
CA LYS A 319 12.45 -1.13 3.31
C LYS A 319 12.67 0.15 4.12
N LEU A 320 12.69 1.31 3.46
CA LEU A 320 12.73 2.63 4.11
C LEU A 320 11.36 3.09 4.66
N GLY A 321 10.29 2.35 4.36
CA GLY A 321 8.92 2.70 4.75
C GLY A 321 8.37 3.93 4.04
N ILE A 322 8.82 4.19 2.80
CA ILE A 322 8.35 5.30 1.97
C ILE A 322 7.14 4.83 1.15
N ASN A 323 6.03 5.57 1.22
CA ASN A 323 4.82 5.28 0.47
C ASN A 323 4.96 5.83 -0.96
N VAL A 324 5.27 4.95 -1.92
CA VAL A 324 5.54 5.35 -3.30
C VAL A 324 4.38 5.07 -4.26
N THR A 325 4.20 5.97 -5.22
CA THR A 325 3.27 5.84 -6.36
C THR A 325 4.02 6.17 -7.65
N CYS A 326 3.50 5.74 -8.80
CA CYS A 326 4.08 6.12 -10.08
C CYS A 326 3.05 6.36 -11.19
N ASP A 327 3.41 7.22 -12.15
CA ASP A 327 2.72 7.26 -13.43
C ASP A 327 3.01 5.98 -14.24
N PRO A 328 2.08 5.50 -15.08
CA PRO A 328 2.21 4.25 -15.85
C PRO A 328 3.10 4.39 -17.09
N ASN A 329 4.22 5.11 -16.98
CA ASN A 329 5.17 5.30 -18.07
C ASN A 329 6.40 4.41 -17.84
N PHE A 330 6.89 3.75 -18.89
CA PHE A 330 8.15 3.00 -18.80
C PHE A 330 9.37 3.95 -18.82
N PRO A 331 10.47 3.59 -18.13
CA PRO A 331 11.69 4.43 -18.06
C PRO A 331 12.46 4.54 -19.39
N SER A 332 12.21 3.62 -20.32
CA SER A 332 12.78 3.53 -21.68
C SER A 332 11.72 3.07 -22.67
N GLU A 333 11.95 3.37 -23.96
CA GLU A 333 11.18 2.82 -25.08
C GLU A 333 11.49 1.33 -25.32
N ASP A 334 12.61 0.84 -24.79
CA ASP A 334 12.98 -0.57 -24.83
C ASP A 334 12.11 -1.37 -23.84
N LEU A 335 11.34 -2.32 -24.38
CA LEU A 335 10.46 -3.22 -23.63
C LEU A 335 11.23 -4.21 -22.73
N TYR A 336 12.51 -4.44 -23.03
CA TYR A 336 13.42 -5.31 -22.29
C TYR A 336 14.71 -4.54 -21.97
N ILE A 337 14.97 -4.34 -20.68
CA ILE A 337 16.30 -3.91 -20.21
C ILE A 337 17.15 -5.19 -20.15
N GLY A 338 17.70 -5.56 -21.30
CA GLY A 338 18.70 -6.63 -21.43
C GLY A 338 20.10 -6.10 -21.22
#